data_AF-A0A0J1HLW7-F1
#
_entry.id   AF-A0A0J1HLW7-F1
#
_cell.length_a   1.000
_cell.length_b   1.000
_cell.length_c   1.000
_cell.angle_alpha   90.00
_cell.angle_beta   90.00
_cell.angle_gamma   90.00
#
_symmetry.space_group_name_H-M   'P 1'
#
loop_
_entity.id
_entity.type
_entity.pdbx_description
1 polymer ?
#
loop_
_entity_poly.entity_id
_entity_poly.type
_entity_poly.pdbx_seq_one_letter_code
_entity_poly.pdbx_strand_id
1 'polypeptide(L)' 'MGVAQMRYVIKQISLRAKISKCIHPHQLRHSYATTLINNGAPLEVIQNLMGHEKSETTRIYAYLSGQLRRELYKKYF' A
#
# COMPACT_ATOMS: atom_id res chain seq x y z
N MET A 1 10.40 20.47 -3.18
CA MET A 1 9.52 20.36 -1.99
C MET A 1 10.12 19.34 -1.03
N GLY A 2 10.46 19.75 0.21
CA GLY A 2 11.12 18.85 1.18
C GLY A 2 10.16 17.92 1.93
N VAL A 3 10.66 16.87 2.55
CA VAL A 3 9.86 15.88 3.31
C VAL A 3 9.06 16.56 4.45
N ALA A 4 9.65 17.56 5.11
CA ALA A 4 8.96 18.33 6.15
C ALA A 4 7.74 19.10 5.61
N GLN A 5 7.90 19.73 4.43
CA GLN A 5 6.82 20.47 3.77
C GLN A 5 5.69 19.52 3.32
N MET A 6 6.04 18.32 2.83
CA MET A 6 5.06 17.29 2.50
C MET A 6 4.24 16.85 3.72
N ARG A 7 4.90 16.60 4.86
CA ARG A 7 4.20 16.25 6.11
C ARG A 7 3.26 17.38 6.56
N TYR A 8 3.70 18.63 6.44
CA TYR A 8 2.86 19.77 6.78
C TYR A 8 1.61 19.85 5.88
N VAL A 9 1.76 19.72 4.56
CA VAL A 9 0.63 19.73 3.61
C VAL A 9 -0.36 18.60 3.91
N ILE A 10 0.13 17.38 4.13
CA ILE A 10 -0.73 16.22 4.47
C ILE A 10 -1.52 16.48 5.77
N LYS A 11 -0.87 17.05 6.79
CA LYS A 11 -1.54 17.43 8.04
C LYS A 11 -2.64 18.47 7.81
N GLN A 12 -2.41 19.47 6.96
CA GLN A 12 -3.45 20.46 6.63
C GLN A 12 -4.63 19.81 5.90
N ILE A 13 -4.37 18.89 4.97
CA ILE A 13 -5.41 18.15 4.26
C ILE A 13 -6.23 17.28 5.23
N SER A 14 -5.58 16.57 6.16
CA SER A 14 -6.29 15.71 7.12
C SER A 14 -7.21 16.51 8.03
N LEU A 15 -6.79 17.70 8.47
CA LEU A 15 -7.62 18.62 9.25
C LEU A 15 -8.84 19.09 8.46
N ARG A 16 -8.66 19.49 7.19
CA ARG A 16 -9.76 19.91 6.31
C ARG A 16 -10.75 18.77 6.02
N ALA A 17 -10.25 17.54 5.92
CA ALA A 17 -11.06 16.34 5.74
C ALA A 17 -11.72 15.83 7.04
N LYS A 18 -11.55 16.52 8.17
CA LYS A 18 -12.06 16.12 9.49
C LYS A 18 -11.60 14.72 9.95
N ILE A 19 -10.39 14.32 9.54
CA ILE A 19 -9.82 13.03 9.96
C ILE A 19 -9.10 13.24 11.30
N SER A 20 -9.59 12.58 12.35
CA SER A 20 -9.01 12.64 13.70
C SER A 20 -7.70 11.86 13.84
N LYS A 21 -7.45 10.89 12.95
CA LYS A 21 -6.23 10.10 12.92
C LYS A 21 -5.06 10.97 12.44
N CYS A 22 -3.90 10.85 13.09
CA CYS A 22 -2.66 11.43 12.58
C CYS A 22 -2.29 10.73 11.27
N ILE A 23 -2.26 11.48 10.15
CA ILE A 23 -1.88 11.00 8.82
C ILE A 23 -0.46 11.47 8.47
N HIS A 24 0.40 10.54 8.06
CA HIS A 24 1.72 10.82 7.51
C HIS A 24 1.96 10.02 6.20
N PRO A 25 2.94 10.39 5.35
CA PRO A 25 3.16 9.77 4.04
C PRO A 25 3.17 8.24 4.05
N HIS A 26 3.78 7.62 5.07
CA HIS A 26 3.84 6.17 5.19
C HIS A 26 2.46 5.50 5.37
N GLN A 27 1.52 6.12 6.10
CA GLN A 27 0.16 5.58 6.25
C GLN A 27 -0.65 5.67 4.96
N LEU A 28 -0.43 6.72 4.16
CA LEU A 28 -1.05 6.82 2.83
C LEU A 28 -0.53 5.72 1.91
N ARG A 29 0.78 5.45 1.95
CA ARG A 29 1.41 4.34 1.22
C ARG A 29 0.84 2.99 1.64
N HIS A 30 0.65 2.75 2.94
CA HIS A 30 -0.01 1.53 3.43
C HIS A 30 -1.46 1.43 2.96
N SER A 31 -2.21 2.52 3.04
CA SER A 31 -3.62 2.53 2.60
C SER A 31 -3.73 2.21 1.11
N TYR A 32 -2.85 2.79 0.29
CA TYR A 32 -2.74 2.48 -1.14
C TYR A 32 -2.45 0.99 -1.40
N ALA A 33 -1.46 0.42 -0.72
CA ALA A 33 -1.11 -0.99 -0.86
C ALA A 33 -2.27 -1.91 -0.46
N THR A 34 -2.89 -1.65 0.69
CA THR A 34 -4.04 -2.43 1.18
C THR A 34 -5.23 -2.35 0.23
N THR A 35 -5.53 -1.18 -0.33
CA THR A 35 -6.61 -1.03 -1.33
C THR A 35 -6.34 -1.87 -2.57
N LEU A 36 -5.10 -1.88 -3.08
CA LEU A 36 -4.74 -2.71 -4.23
C LEU A 36 -4.88 -4.20 -3.93
N ILE A 37 -4.40 -4.66 -2.77
CA ILE A 37 -4.52 -6.07 -2.34
C ILE A 37 -5.99 -6.47 -2.23
N ASN A 38 -6.81 -5.64 -1.57
CA ASN A 38 -8.23 -5.93 -1.36
C ASN A 38 -9.02 -5.99 -2.67
N ASN A 39 -8.58 -5.26 -3.70
CA ASN A 39 -9.16 -5.29 -5.04
C ASN A 39 -8.56 -6.40 -5.93
N GLY A 40 -7.77 -7.31 -5.37
CA GLY A 40 -7.21 -8.47 -6.08
C GLY A 40 -6.05 -8.14 -7.00
N ALA A 41 -5.39 -6.99 -6.82
CA ALA A 41 -4.22 -6.64 -7.63
C ALA A 41 -3.08 -7.65 -7.38
N PRO A 42 -2.42 -8.17 -8.43
CA PRO A 42 -1.29 -9.07 -8.27
C PRO A 42 -0.15 -8.41 -7.49
N LEU A 43 0.49 -9.18 -6.64
CA LEU A 43 1.51 -8.69 -5.72
C LEU A 43 2.71 -8.04 -6.44
N GLU A 44 3.08 -8.58 -7.60
CA GLU A 44 4.11 -8.06 -8.50
C GLU A 44 3.76 -6.67 -9.05
N VAL A 45 2.48 -6.44 -9.38
CA VAL A 45 1.98 -5.15 -9.83
C VAL A 45 2.09 -4.12 -8.69
N ILE A 46 1.72 -4.52 -7.47
CA ILE A 46 1.83 -3.67 -6.29
C ILE A 46 3.29 -3.33 -6.00
N GLN A 47 4.21 -4.30 -6.10
CA GLN A 47 5.65 -4.08 -5.92
C GLN A 47 6.21 -3.06 -6.91
N ASN A 48 5.88 -3.22 -8.19
CA ASN A 48 6.30 -2.31 -9.24
C ASN A 48 5.75 -0.89 -9.00
N LEU A 49 4.46 -0.76 -8.64
CA LEU A 49 3.83 0.53 -8.35
C LEU A 49 4.40 1.22 -7.10
N MET A 50 4.94 0.46 -6.15
CA MET A 50 5.53 0.99 -4.92
C MET A 50 7.05 1.22 -5.02
N GLY A 51 7.69 0.77 -6.10
CA GLY A 51 9.12 0.97 -6.35
C GLY A 51 10.04 0.24 -5.38
N HIS A 52 9.62 -0.90 -4.84
CA HIS A 52 10.43 -1.69 -3.91
C HIS A 52 11.43 -2.56 -4.68
N GLU A 53 12.71 -2.15 -4.76
CA GLU A 53 13.81 -2.94 -5.37
C GLU A 53 14.15 -4.24 -4.61
N LYS A 54 13.65 -4.43 -3.38
CA LYS A 54 13.88 -5.65 -2.57
C LYS A 54 12.57 -6.29 -2.12
N SER A 55 12.34 -7.52 -2.57
CA SER A 55 11.15 -8.36 -2.37
C SER A 55 10.89 -8.85 -0.92
N GLU A 56 11.37 -8.14 0.10
CA GLU A 56 11.24 -8.54 1.51
C GLU A 56 10.03 -7.93 2.22
N THR A 57 9.61 -6.72 1.86
CA THR A 57 8.41 -6.08 2.43
C THR A 57 7.09 -6.60 1.85
N THR A 58 7.18 -7.33 0.75
CA THR A 58 6.05 -7.86 0.01
C THR A 58 5.61 -9.25 0.49
N ARG A 59 6.54 -10.01 1.08
CA ARG A 59 6.28 -11.33 1.70
C ARG A 59 5.23 -11.25 2.81
N ILE A 60 5.17 -10.14 3.55
CA ILE A 60 4.17 -9.89 4.61
C ILE A 60 2.75 -9.83 4.00
N TYR A 61 2.59 -9.23 2.81
CA TYR A 61 1.31 -9.14 2.13
C TYR A 61 0.88 -10.45 1.44
N ALA A 62 1.85 -11.28 1.01
CA ALA A 62 1.57 -12.62 0.49
C ALA A 62 0.97 -13.55 1.55
N TYR A 63 1.37 -13.42 2.81
CA TYR A 63 0.88 -14.25 3.91
C TYR A 63 -0.60 -13.97 4.25
N LEU A 64 -1.10 -12.78 3.91
CA LEU A 64 -2.46 -12.33 4.22
C LEU A 64 -3.54 -12.86 3.26
N SER A 65 -3.19 -13.43 2.09
CA SER A 65 -4.19 -13.84 1.08
C SER A 65 -4.09 -15.31 0.67
N GLY A 66 -4.55 -16.20 1.56
CA GLY A 66 -4.63 -17.64 1.28
C GLY A 66 -5.58 -18.02 0.12
N GLN A 67 -6.50 -17.14 -0.26
CA GLN A 67 -7.44 -17.35 -1.38
C GLN A 67 -6.84 -16.90 -2.72
N LEU A 68 -6.25 -15.69 -2.78
CA LEU A 68 -5.58 -15.17 -3.98
C LEU A 68 -4.42 -16.08 -4.43
N ARG A 69 -3.66 -16.64 -3.47
CA ARG A 69 -2.60 -17.62 -3.77
C ARG A 69 -3.13 -18.86 -4.49
N ARG A 70 -4.30 -19.37 -4.10
CA ARG A 70 -4.93 -20.54 -4.73
C ARG A 70 -5.41 -20.25 -6.15
N GLU A 71 -5.95 -19.06 -6.37
CA GLU A 71 -6.43 -18.64 -7.68
C GLU A 71 -5.28 -18.37 -8.66
N LEU A 72 -4.21 -17.73 -8.20
CA LEU A 72 -3.02 -17.50 -9.03
C LEU A 72 -2.30 -18.80 -9.37
N TYR A 73 -2.21 -19.75 -8.44
CA TYR A 73 -1.66 -21.08 -8.73
C TYR A 73 -2.45 -21.77 -9.84
N LYS A 74 -3.79 -21.86 -9.71
CA LYS A 74 -4.68 -22.45 -10.74
C LYS A 74 -4.62 -21.76 -12.11
N LYS A 75 -4.21 -20.49 -12.17
CA LYS A 75 -4.22 -19.67 -13.38
C LYS A 75 -2.92 -19.80 -14.18
N TYR A 76 -1.80 -20.04 -13.50
CA TYR A 76 -0.47 -20.08 -14.11
C TYR A 76 0.19 -21.47 -14.07
N PHE A 77 -0.36 -22.40 -13.29
CA PHE A 77 0.02 -23.81 -13.19
C PHE A 77 -1.22 -24.70 -13.27
#